data_AF-A0A9P8LEM4-F1
#
_entry.id   AF-A0A9P8LEM4-F1
#
_cell.length_a   1.000
_cell.length_b   1.000
_cell.length_c   1.000
_cell.angle_alpha   90.00
_cell.angle_beta   90.00
_cell.angle_gamma   90.00
#
_symmetry.space_group_name_H-M   'P 1'
#
loop_
_entity.id
_entity.type
_entity.pdbx_description
1 polymer ?
#
loop_
_entity_poly.entity_id
_entity_poly.type
_entity_poly.pdbx_seq_one_letter_code
_entity_poly.pdbx_strand_id
1 'polypeptide(L)'
;MPLIELGQSIPEDTAHAVSVSLPTWKSNVGYEEGEEWVLSKMKTGYPRFYIHDNIVRLADTIIAHYGKAGERAVAFPSSSVASRCVDFLRCQVPSLGKDEVRIVELVPNARLNSEKMNVQVSAKICAVLFPGLWFKVAKAFWQHSGEGVSSRQAEFAHRAYEEGALVEGTLVPAEANNNNRICKGPRRYQKGPLTDKAASYSTTNASSTQSYPESEANSLLEGQEYSQFIEERFGRNLDLSFVRNAKLAVRRRITGSLTADVDLNEAVNMPGDAEKSRRVMGFSEDDVYLYPTGMSSIFNTHRTLMAACGPLKSICFGFPYIDTLKILQKWGPGCLFYGHGSSQDLDDLEKRLERGDRYLALFCEFPSNPLLKSPDLKRIRLLADRYQFAVVVDETVGNFINVHVLPFADAVVSSLTKVFSGDSNVMGGSCVLNPRSQYYKLLKDTLVAEYEDNYWAEDAIFMERNSRDFISRIDRININAEAICDALKAHPRGKPESLRYRALPSSAKS
;
A
#
# COMPACT_ATOMS: atom_id res chain seq x y z
N MET A 1 15.30 -28.83 1.40
CA MET A 1 13.98 -28.19 1.60
C MET A 1 12.91 -29.23 1.33
N PRO A 2 11.76 -29.20 2.03
CA PRO A 2 10.59 -29.94 1.59
C PRO A 2 10.20 -29.51 0.16
N LEU A 3 9.74 -30.45 -0.64
CA LEU A 3 9.25 -30.20 -2.00
C LEU A 3 7.81 -29.70 -1.91
N ILE A 4 7.64 -28.39 -1.78
CA ILE A 4 6.31 -27.74 -1.80
C ILE A 4 5.67 -28.03 -3.17
N GLU A 5 4.50 -28.68 -3.16
CA GLU A 5 3.85 -29.12 -4.40
C GLU A 5 3.47 -27.95 -5.33
N LEU A 6 3.35 -28.24 -6.63
CA LEU A 6 2.92 -27.29 -7.64
C LEU A 6 1.58 -26.63 -7.27
N GLY A 7 1.56 -25.30 -7.22
CA GLY A 7 0.36 -24.51 -6.96
C GLY A 7 0.03 -24.28 -5.49
N GLN A 8 0.79 -24.85 -4.54
CA GLN A 8 0.67 -24.51 -3.12
C GLN A 8 1.33 -23.16 -2.79
N SER A 9 0.96 -22.58 -1.66
CA SER A 9 1.51 -21.34 -1.11
C SER A 9 3.01 -21.44 -0.79
N ILE A 10 3.71 -20.31 -0.89
CA ILE A 10 5.04 -20.11 -0.31
C ILE A 10 4.99 -18.88 0.62
N PRO A 11 5.22 -19.03 1.94
CA PRO A 11 5.45 -20.28 2.67
C PRO A 11 4.24 -21.22 2.62
N GLU A 12 4.48 -22.51 2.87
CA GLU A 12 3.44 -23.55 2.92
C GLU A 12 2.36 -23.22 3.97
N ASP A 13 1.13 -23.68 3.72
CA ASP A 13 -0.07 -23.45 4.55
C ASP A 13 -0.39 -21.98 4.92
N THR A 14 0.23 -21.01 4.23
CA THR A 14 0.01 -19.59 4.47
C THR A 14 -1.25 -19.09 3.75
N ALA A 15 -2.33 -18.87 4.52
CA ALA A 15 -3.68 -18.51 4.02
C ALA A 15 -3.77 -17.21 3.19
N HIS A 16 -2.76 -16.34 3.26
CA HIS A 16 -2.67 -15.10 2.47
C HIS A 16 -1.31 -14.97 1.77
N ALA A 17 -0.75 -16.11 1.35
CA ALA A 17 0.51 -16.12 0.61
C ALA A 17 0.38 -15.28 -0.67
N VAL A 18 1.39 -14.45 -0.92
CA VAL A 18 1.53 -13.67 -2.17
C VAL A 18 2.51 -14.33 -3.13
N SER A 19 2.91 -15.57 -2.84
CA SER A 19 3.83 -16.40 -3.63
C SER A 19 3.32 -17.84 -3.69
N VAL A 20 3.74 -18.56 -4.73
CA VAL A 20 3.22 -19.89 -5.10
C VAL A 20 4.37 -20.76 -5.60
N SER A 21 4.31 -22.06 -5.31
CA SER A 21 5.32 -23.02 -5.74
C SER A 21 5.15 -23.42 -7.21
N LEU A 22 6.20 -23.16 -7.98
CA LEU A 22 6.42 -23.70 -9.32
C LEU A 22 7.73 -24.53 -9.25
N PRO A 23 7.69 -25.79 -8.77
CA PRO A 23 8.88 -26.49 -8.26
C PRO A 23 9.84 -26.99 -9.35
N THR A 24 9.52 -26.81 -10.64
CA THR A 24 10.36 -27.23 -11.76
C THR A 24 10.41 -26.17 -12.84
N TRP A 25 11.47 -26.17 -13.66
CA TRP A 25 11.53 -25.30 -14.84
C TRP A 25 10.36 -25.54 -15.81
N LYS A 26 9.90 -26.79 -15.95
CA LYS A 26 8.71 -27.11 -16.74
C LYS A 26 7.44 -26.45 -16.17
N SER A 27 7.31 -26.37 -14.84
CA SER A 27 6.21 -25.65 -14.17
C SER A 27 6.26 -24.14 -14.42
N ASN A 28 7.45 -23.53 -14.45
CA ASN A 28 7.60 -22.12 -14.82
C ASN A 28 7.18 -21.87 -16.28
N VAL A 29 7.67 -22.68 -17.22
CA VAL A 29 7.30 -22.57 -18.64
C VAL A 29 5.79 -22.76 -18.82
N GLY A 30 5.22 -23.82 -18.25
CA GLY A 30 3.78 -24.08 -18.34
C GLY A 30 2.91 -23.02 -17.67
N TYR A 31 3.40 -22.32 -16.64
CA TYR A 31 2.71 -21.16 -16.06
C TYR A 31 2.68 -19.98 -17.05
N GLU A 32 3.82 -19.62 -17.64
CA GLU A 32 3.94 -18.49 -18.58
C GLU A 32 3.23 -18.77 -19.92
N GLU A 33 3.20 -20.02 -20.38
CA GLU A 33 2.50 -20.46 -21.59
C GLU A 33 0.99 -20.71 -21.35
N GLY A 34 0.53 -20.68 -20.08
CA GLY A 34 -0.88 -20.88 -19.71
C GLY A 34 -1.37 -22.31 -19.85
N GLU A 35 -0.49 -23.30 -19.66
CA GLU A 35 -0.83 -24.73 -19.77
C GLU A 35 -1.75 -25.19 -18.63
N GLU A 36 -2.85 -25.85 -19.00
CA GLU A 36 -3.92 -26.27 -18.07
C GLU A 36 -3.43 -27.14 -16.91
N TRP A 37 -2.42 -28.00 -17.11
CA TRP A 37 -1.88 -28.88 -16.06
C TRP A 37 -1.14 -28.11 -14.95
N VAL A 38 -0.75 -26.86 -15.20
CA VAL A 38 -0.26 -25.92 -14.20
C VAL A 38 -1.43 -25.13 -13.62
N LEU A 39 -2.22 -24.46 -14.46
CA LEU A 39 -3.26 -23.54 -14.03
C LEU A 39 -4.32 -24.20 -13.13
N SER A 40 -4.76 -25.42 -13.47
CA SER A 40 -5.73 -26.20 -12.67
C SER A 40 -5.23 -26.61 -11.27
N LYS A 41 -3.93 -26.48 -10.98
CA LYS A 41 -3.33 -26.80 -9.68
C LYS A 41 -3.06 -25.57 -8.81
N MET A 42 -3.16 -24.36 -9.36
CA MET A 42 -2.89 -23.12 -8.64
C MET A 42 -3.98 -22.88 -7.59
N LYS A 43 -3.62 -22.94 -6.30
CA LYS A 43 -4.51 -22.53 -5.20
C LYS A 43 -4.30 -21.07 -4.79
N THR A 44 -3.18 -20.48 -5.18
CA THR A 44 -2.83 -19.09 -4.92
C THR A 44 -1.84 -18.59 -5.98
N GLY A 45 -1.49 -17.31 -5.91
CA GLY A 45 -0.48 -16.68 -6.75
C GLY A 45 -0.24 -15.24 -6.31
N TYR A 46 0.54 -14.50 -7.09
CA TYR A 46 0.76 -13.08 -6.79
C TYR A 46 -0.56 -12.29 -6.99
N PRO A 47 -1.12 -11.58 -5.98
CA PRO A 47 -2.53 -11.16 -5.96
C PRO A 47 -3.01 -10.18 -7.05
N ARG A 48 -2.08 -9.61 -7.83
CA ARG A 48 -2.43 -8.78 -9.00
C ARG A 48 -2.66 -9.60 -10.27
N PHE A 49 -2.04 -10.77 -10.38
CA PHE A 49 -2.19 -11.68 -11.53
C PHE A 49 -3.22 -12.77 -11.25
N TYR A 50 -3.13 -13.42 -10.09
CA TYR A 50 -4.12 -14.36 -9.55
C TYR A 50 -5.02 -13.61 -8.56
N ILE A 51 -6.34 -13.61 -8.76
CA ILE A 51 -7.27 -12.98 -7.80
C ILE A 51 -7.59 -14.01 -6.72
N HIS A 52 -7.23 -13.71 -5.48
CA HIS A 52 -7.34 -14.62 -4.35
C HIS A 52 -8.80 -15.06 -4.08
N ASP A 53 -9.01 -16.31 -3.70
CA ASP A 53 -10.33 -16.93 -3.55
C ASP A 53 -11.27 -16.16 -2.59
N ASN A 54 -10.77 -15.65 -1.46
CA ASN A 54 -11.56 -14.75 -0.57
C ASN A 54 -12.10 -13.49 -1.28
N ILE A 55 -11.35 -12.93 -2.23
CA ILE A 55 -11.76 -11.75 -3.03
C ILE A 55 -12.81 -12.17 -4.06
N VAL A 56 -12.65 -13.35 -4.67
CA VAL A 56 -13.65 -13.94 -5.58
C VAL A 56 -14.96 -14.21 -4.82
N ARG A 57 -14.89 -14.84 -3.64
CA ARG A 57 -16.05 -15.12 -2.78
C ARG A 57 -16.80 -13.85 -2.39
N LEU A 58 -16.09 -12.79 -1.97
CA LEU A 58 -16.72 -11.50 -1.69
C LEU A 58 -17.42 -10.92 -2.93
N ALA A 59 -16.78 -10.95 -4.10
CA ALA A 59 -17.36 -10.45 -5.34
C ALA A 59 -18.60 -11.26 -5.78
N ASP A 60 -18.56 -12.58 -5.63
CA ASP A 60 -19.66 -13.48 -5.99
C ASP A 60 -20.84 -13.35 -5.01
N THR A 61 -20.58 -13.20 -3.69
CA THR A 61 -21.62 -12.89 -2.70
C THR A 61 -22.30 -11.55 -2.99
N ILE A 62 -21.54 -10.51 -3.39
CA ILE A 62 -22.09 -9.22 -3.80
C ILE A 62 -22.94 -9.36 -5.09
N ILE A 63 -22.50 -10.16 -6.06
CA ILE A 63 -23.28 -10.43 -7.28
C ILE A 63 -24.55 -11.22 -6.99
N ALA A 64 -24.52 -12.17 -6.06
CA ALA A 64 -25.72 -12.93 -5.67
C ALA A 64 -26.82 -12.06 -5.05
N HIS A 65 -26.45 -10.99 -4.30
CA HIS A 65 -27.41 -10.11 -3.63
C HIS A 65 -27.77 -8.85 -4.42
N TYR A 66 -26.84 -8.29 -5.21
CA TYR A 66 -27.00 -6.98 -5.86
C TYR A 66 -26.75 -7.00 -7.38
N GLY A 67 -26.37 -8.15 -7.95
CA GLY A 67 -26.06 -8.32 -9.38
C GLY A 67 -27.29 -8.55 -10.26
N LYS A 68 -27.10 -8.33 -11.57
CA LYS A 68 -28.01 -8.80 -12.64
C LYS A 68 -27.40 -10.00 -13.35
N ALA A 69 -28.22 -10.74 -14.10
CA ALA A 69 -27.74 -11.87 -14.90
C ALA A 69 -26.62 -11.45 -15.86
N GLY A 70 -25.49 -12.17 -15.81
CA GLY A 70 -24.31 -11.92 -16.65
C GLY A 70 -23.36 -10.81 -16.17
N GLU A 71 -23.61 -10.17 -15.02
CA GLU A 71 -22.67 -9.21 -14.43
C GLU A 71 -21.53 -9.89 -13.66
N ARG A 72 -20.45 -9.13 -13.42
CA ARG A 72 -19.36 -9.47 -12.49
C ARG A 72 -19.05 -8.24 -11.63
N ALA A 73 -18.45 -8.47 -10.47
CA ALA A 73 -18.02 -7.43 -9.54
C ALA A 73 -16.50 -7.41 -9.35
N VAL A 74 -15.97 -6.24 -9.00
CA VAL A 74 -14.61 -6.06 -8.46
C VAL A 74 -14.69 -5.13 -7.26
N ALA A 75 -14.13 -5.55 -6.12
CA ALA A 75 -14.19 -4.83 -4.84
C ALA A 75 -13.00 -3.88 -4.63
N PHE A 76 -13.25 -2.74 -3.98
CA PHE A 76 -12.27 -1.70 -3.72
C PHE A 76 -12.43 -1.16 -2.28
N PRO A 77 -11.35 -0.67 -1.65
CA PRO A 77 -11.37 -0.20 -0.26
C PRO A 77 -12.18 1.10 -0.07
N SER A 78 -12.46 1.85 -1.14
CA SER A 78 -13.22 3.10 -1.04
C SER A 78 -14.02 3.46 -2.29
N SER A 79 -14.96 4.40 -2.12
CA SER A 79 -15.74 5.02 -3.19
C SER A 79 -14.84 5.78 -4.18
N SER A 80 -13.72 6.34 -3.71
CA SER A 80 -12.79 7.10 -4.54
C SER A 80 -12.09 6.16 -5.54
N VAL A 81 -11.65 4.99 -5.07
CA VAL A 81 -11.04 3.95 -5.91
C VAL A 81 -12.08 3.33 -6.85
N ALA A 82 -13.27 2.99 -6.34
CA ALA A 82 -14.35 2.43 -7.15
C ALA A 82 -14.74 3.37 -8.30
N SER A 83 -14.85 4.68 -8.04
CA SER A 83 -15.12 5.70 -9.08
C SER A 83 -14.01 5.74 -10.14
N ARG A 84 -12.72 5.69 -9.75
CA ARG A 84 -11.61 5.59 -10.70
C ARG A 84 -11.68 4.36 -11.60
N CYS A 85 -12.16 3.22 -11.08
CA CYS A 85 -12.39 2.02 -11.88
C CYS A 85 -13.55 2.21 -12.88
N VAL A 86 -14.65 2.86 -12.47
CA VAL A 86 -15.77 3.21 -13.36
C VAL A 86 -15.32 4.14 -14.49
N ASP A 87 -14.55 5.18 -14.17
CA ASP A 87 -14.02 6.13 -15.16
C ASP A 87 -13.05 5.45 -16.13
N PHE A 88 -12.20 4.55 -15.63
CA PHE A 88 -11.32 3.74 -16.46
C PHE A 88 -12.12 2.81 -17.40
N LEU A 89 -13.14 2.11 -16.90
CA LEU A 89 -14.02 1.27 -17.72
C LEU A 89 -14.69 2.07 -18.84
N ARG A 90 -15.27 3.23 -18.52
CA ARG A 90 -15.92 4.13 -19.50
C ARG A 90 -14.93 4.71 -20.52
N CYS A 91 -13.70 5.00 -20.11
CA CYS A 91 -12.64 5.47 -20.99
C CYS A 91 -12.15 4.37 -21.97
N GLN A 92 -11.97 3.15 -21.48
CA GLN A 92 -11.50 2.01 -22.30
C GLN A 92 -12.63 1.38 -23.14
N VAL A 93 -13.89 1.59 -22.77
CA VAL A 93 -15.07 1.03 -23.44
C VAL A 93 -16.10 2.15 -23.69
N PRO A 94 -15.95 2.95 -24.77
CA PRO A 94 -16.86 4.06 -25.07
C PRO A 94 -18.30 3.63 -25.38
N SER A 95 -18.53 2.34 -25.70
CA SER A 95 -19.85 1.76 -25.94
C SER A 95 -20.60 1.35 -24.67
N LEU A 96 -19.99 1.48 -23.49
CA LEU A 96 -20.54 1.06 -22.21
C LEU A 96 -21.64 2.02 -21.76
N GLY A 97 -22.85 1.50 -21.54
CA GLY A 97 -24.00 2.29 -21.11
C GLY A 97 -23.78 2.88 -19.72
N LYS A 98 -24.32 4.08 -19.47
CA LYS A 98 -24.17 4.78 -18.17
C LYS A 98 -24.65 3.93 -17.00
N ASP A 99 -25.77 3.21 -17.19
CA ASP A 99 -26.46 2.39 -16.20
C ASP A 99 -26.02 0.92 -16.20
N GLU A 100 -25.10 0.53 -17.09
CA GLU A 100 -24.50 -0.81 -17.13
C GLU A 100 -23.42 -0.98 -16.04
N VAL A 101 -22.88 0.13 -15.53
CA VAL A 101 -21.88 0.12 -14.44
C VAL A 101 -22.44 0.83 -13.22
N ARG A 102 -22.47 0.13 -12.08
CA ARG A 102 -22.89 0.71 -10.79
C ARG A 102 -21.89 0.41 -9.68
N ILE A 103 -21.86 1.27 -8.67
CA ILE A 103 -21.13 1.06 -7.42
C ILE A 103 -22.15 0.60 -6.37
N VAL A 104 -21.86 -0.51 -5.71
CA VAL A 104 -22.55 -0.96 -4.50
C VAL A 104 -21.63 -0.66 -3.32
N GLU A 105 -22.12 0.06 -2.31
CA GLU A 105 -21.34 0.39 -1.12
C GLU A 105 -21.82 -0.44 0.06
N LEU A 106 -20.94 -1.26 0.63
CA LEU A 106 -21.16 -1.95 1.89
C LEU A 106 -20.59 -1.09 3.02
N VAL A 107 -21.43 -0.73 3.99
CA VAL A 107 -21.11 0.16 5.11
C VAL A 107 -21.47 -0.51 6.45
N PRO A 108 -20.83 -0.09 7.57
CA PRO A 108 -21.15 -0.61 8.89
C PRO A 108 -22.62 -0.39 9.28
N ASN A 109 -23.27 -1.45 9.77
CA ASN A 109 -24.67 -1.43 10.20
C ASN A 109 -24.82 -0.70 11.56
N ALA A 110 -25.21 0.57 11.50
CA ALA A 110 -25.37 1.42 12.67
C ALA A 110 -26.32 0.86 13.77
N ARG A 111 -27.24 -0.05 13.42
CA ARG A 111 -28.21 -0.65 14.38
C ARG A 111 -27.63 -1.82 15.18
N LEU A 112 -26.62 -2.51 14.66
CA LEU A 112 -25.87 -3.52 15.42
C LEU A 112 -24.68 -2.89 16.17
N ASN A 113 -24.13 -1.80 15.63
CA ASN A 113 -22.96 -1.12 16.19
C ASN A 113 -23.29 -0.09 17.29
N SER A 114 -24.55 0.10 17.68
CA SER A 114 -24.97 1.19 18.57
C SER A 114 -24.60 1.01 20.05
N GLU A 115 -24.16 -0.18 20.49
CA GLU A 115 -23.77 -0.41 21.90
C GLU A 115 -22.41 -1.08 22.12
N LYS A 116 -21.88 -1.88 21.18
CA LYS A 116 -20.74 -2.79 21.47
C LYS A 116 -19.65 -2.89 20.39
N MET A 117 -19.48 -1.88 19.52
CA MET A 117 -18.39 -1.93 18.55
C MET A 117 -17.85 -0.53 18.20
N ASN A 118 -16.67 -0.22 18.76
CA ASN A 118 -15.95 1.03 18.49
C ASN A 118 -15.20 0.94 17.14
N VAL A 119 -15.95 0.78 16.04
CA VAL A 119 -15.44 0.51 14.68
C VAL A 119 -14.78 1.77 14.09
N GLN A 120 -13.58 2.08 14.59
CA GLN A 120 -12.73 3.17 14.11
C GLN A 120 -11.86 2.76 12.91
N VAL A 121 -11.84 1.47 12.53
CA VAL A 121 -11.37 1.02 11.20
C VAL A 121 -12.55 1.16 10.25
N SER A 122 -12.43 1.91 9.17
CA SER A 122 -13.48 1.96 8.14
C SER A 122 -13.62 0.59 7.47
N ALA A 123 -14.58 -0.21 7.93
CA ALA A 123 -14.97 -1.48 7.32
C ALA A 123 -15.73 -1.32 5.98
N LYS A 124 -15.82 -0.09 5.46
CA LYS A 124 -16.46 0.21 4.18
C LYS A 124 -15.76 -0.53 3.04
N ILE A 125 -16.55 -1.14 2.15
CA ILE A 125 -16.09 -1.71 0.88
C ILE A 125 -17.00 -1.23 -0.24
N CYS A 126 -16.43 -0.93 -1.40
CA CYS A 126 -17.18 -0.52 -2.58
C CYS A 126 -16.93 -1.51 -3.72
N ALA A 127 -17.99 -2.09 -4.27
CA ALA A 127 -17.90 -3.01 -5.40
C ALA A 127 -18.41 -2.34 -6.68
N VAL A 128 -17.63 -2.41 -7.76
CA VAL A 128 -18.05 -1.99 -9.09
C VAL A 128 -18.63 -3.20 -9.82
N LEU A 129 -19.93 -3.14 -10.14
CA LEU A 129 -20.66 -4.15 -10.88
C LEU A 129 -20.78 -3.71 -12.35
N PHE A 130 -20.53 -4.63 -13.29
CA PHE A 130 -20.49 -4.36 -14.73
C PHE A 130 -20.78 -5.65 -15.55
N PRO A 131 -21.10 -5.56 -16.86
CA PRO A 131 -21.33 -6.74 -17.71
C PRO A 131 -20.07 -7.60 -17.81
N GLY A 132 -20.18 -8.90 -17.53
CA GLY A 132 -19.05 -9.80 -17.33
C GLY A 132 -18.08 -9.92 -18.52
N LEU A 133 -18.52 -9.58 -19.74
CA LEU A 133 -17.67 -9.52 -20.93
C LEU A 133 -16.54 -8.48 -20.82
N TRP A 134 -16.70 -7.45 -19.97
CA TRP A 134 -15.69 -6.42 -19.70
C TRP A 134 -14.75 -6.76 -18.54
N PHE A 135 -14.83 -7.96 -17.96
CA PHE A 135 -13.99 -8.38 -16.83
C PHE A 135 -12.48 -8.26 -17.11
N LYS A 136 -12.03 -8.49 -18.34
CA LYS A 136 -10.61 -8.28 -18.71
C LYS A 136 -10.18 -6.82 -18.58
N VAL A 137 -11.08 -5.86 -18.80
CA VAL A 137 -10.81 -4.42 -18.66
C VAL A 137 -10.81 -4.04 -17.17
N ALA A 138 -11.81 -4.48 -16.39
CA ALA A 138 -11.85 -4.24 -14.95
C ALA A 138 -10.64 -4.87 -14.22
N LYS A 139 -10.25 -6.10 -14.58
CA LYS A 139 -9.03 -6.76 -14.07
C LYS A 139 -7.77 -5.98 -14.45
N ALA A 140 -7.74 -5.31 -15.60
CA ALA A 140 -6.60 -4.48 -15.99
C ALA A 140 -6.50 -3.18 -15.17
N PHE A 141 -7.61 -2.63 -14.65
CA PHE A 141 -7.55 -1.60 -13.62
C PHE A 141 -6.92 -2.17 -12.34
N TRP A 142 -7.52 -3.22 -11.77
CA TRP A 142 -7.05 -3.91 -10.56
C TRP A 142 -5.57 -4.24 -10.60
N GLN A 143 -5.13 -4.90 -11.69
CA GLN A 143 -3.77 -5.38 -11.84
C GLN A 143 -2.78 -4.22 -11.91
N HIS A 144 -3.05 -3.21 -12.74
CA HIS A 144 -2.08 -2.14 -12.99
C HIS A 144 -2.08 -1.08 -11.89
N SER A 145 -3.26 -0.63 -11.42
CA SER A 145 -3.35 0.35 -10.33
C SER A 145 -2.94 -0.26 -8.99
N GLY A 146 -3.22 -1.55 -8.79
CA GLY A 146 -2.93 -2.23 -7.52
C GLY A 146 -3.75 -1.70 -6.34
N GLU A 147 -4.85 -0.99 -6.58
CA GLU A 147 -5.75 -0.40 -5.57
C GLU A 147 -6.92 -1.34 -5.17
N GLY A 148 -6.87 -2.61 -5.59
CA GLY A 148 -7.85 -3.62 -5.18
C GLY A 148 -7.79 -3.97 -3.69
N VAL A 149 -8.88 -4.52 -3.15
CA VAL A 149 -8.90 -5.05 -1.77
C VAL A 149 -7.89 -6.20 -1.58
N SER A 150 -7.32 -6.33 -0.39
CA SER A 150 -6.46 -7.48 -0.07
C SER A 150 -7.27 -8.75 0.24
N SER A 151 -6.60 -9.90 0.30
CA SER A 151 -7.23 -11.17 0.69
C SER A 151 -7.75 -11.16 2.13
N ARG A 152 -7.06 -10.46 3.04
CA ARG A 152 -7.47 -10.22 4.43
C ARG A 152 -8.69 -9.31 4.51
N GLN A 153 -8.63 -8.16 3.83
CA GLN A 153 -9.74 -7.22 3.77
C GLN A 153 -10.99 -7.86 3.17
N ALA A 154 -10.83 -8.70 2.14
CA ALA A 154 -11.95 -9.40 1.54
C ALA A 154 -12.55 -10.50 2.44
N GLU A 155 -11.73 -11.24 3.19
CA GLU A 155 -12.21 -12.21 4.17
C GLU A 155 -13.01 -11.53 5.29
N PHE A 156 -12.43 -10.46 5.87
CA PHE A 156 -13.08 -9.67 6.91
C PHE A 156 -14.43 -9.12 6.42
N ALA A 157 -14.45 -8.49 5.24
CA ALA A 157 -15.67 -7.90 4.69
C ALA A 157 -16.72 -8.95 4.29
N HIS A 158 -16.30 -10.13 3.81
CA HIS A 158 -17.21 -11.23 3.49
C HIS A 158 -17.91 -11.75 4.75
N ARG A 159 -17.12 -12.06 5.80
CA ARG A 159 -17.66 -12.49 7.10
C ARG A 159 -18.59 -11.44 7.72
N ALA A 160 -18.15 -10.18 7.78
CA ALA A 160 -18.94 -9.10 8.35
C ALA A 160 -20.24 -8.84 7.56
N TYR A 161 -20.29 -9.15 6.26
CA TYR A 161 -21.51 -9.11 5.47
C TYR A 161 -22.46 -10.28 5.78
N GLU A 162 -21.95 -11.51 5.86
CA GLU A 162 -22.74 -12.70 6.23
C GLU A 162 -23.36 -12.58 7.63
N GLU A 163 -22.67 -11.90 8.56
CA GLU A 163 -23.12 -11.63 9.92
C GLU A 163 -24.02 -10.38 10.03
N GLY A 164 -24.28 -9.68 8.93
CA GLY A 164 -25.13 -8.47 8.88
C GLY A 164 -24.51 -7.20 9.49
N ALA A 165 -23.24 -7.25 9.90
CA ALA A 165 -22.47 -6.12 10.40
C ALA A 165 -22.08 -5.13 9.28
N LEU A 166 -21.99 -5.59 8.03
CA LEU A 166 -21.98 -4.77 6.82
C LEU A 166 -23.30 -4.89 6.07
N VAL A 167 -23.86 -3.76 5.67
CA VAL A 167 -25.11 -3.65 4.89
C VAL A 167 -24.93 -2.69 3.73
N GLU A 168 -25.80 -2.76 2.72
CA GLU A 168 -25.77 -1.84 1.59
C GLU A 168 -26.16 -0.41 2.05
N GLY A 169 -25.44 0.59 1.54
CA GLY A 169 -25.49 1.98 2.04
C GLY A 169 -26.85 2.67 1.95
N THR A 170 -27.71 2.30 0.99
CA THR A 170 -29.07 2.87 0.88
C THR A 170 -30.03 2.33 1.95
N LEU A 171 -29.67 1.23 2.63
CA LEU A 171 -30.46 0.66 3.73
C LEU A 171 -30.23 1.37 5.07
N VAL A 172 -29.23 2.26 5.17
CA VAL A 172 -28.90 3.00 6.39
C VAL A 172 -29.53 4.40 6.36
N PRO A 173 -30.34 4.80 7.36
CA PRO A 173 -30.91 6.15 7.43
C PRO A 173 -29.83 7.24 7.44
N ALA A 174 -30.03 8.30 6.65
CA ALA A 174 -29.05 9.36 6.42
C ALA A 174 -28.54 10.07 7.69
N GLU A 175 -29.29 10.02 8.79
CA GLU A 175 -28.95 10.65 10.08
C GLU A 175 -27.76 9.98 10.78
N ALA A 176 -27.48 8.70 10.51
CA ALA A 176 -26.37 7.97 11.13
C ALA A 176 -24.99 8.31 10.55
N ASN A 177 -24.91 9.02 9.41
CA ASN A 177 -23.68 9.16 8.63
C ASN A 177 -22.85 10.43 8.96
N ASN A 178 -23.19 11.14 10.06
CA ASN A 178 -22.73 12.52 10.31
C ASN A 178 -21.56 12.67 11.29
N ASN A 179 -20.86 11.58 11.64
CA ASN A 179 -19.74 11.60 12.61
C ASN A 179 -18.42 12.21 12.08
N ASN A 180 -18.39 12.74 10.85
CA ASN A 180 -17.21 13.38 10.26
C ASN A 180 -17.37 14.90 10.01
N ARG A 181 -18.13 15.61 10.84
CA ARG A 181 -18.09 17.08 10.88
C ARG A 181 -16.96 17.60 11.76
N ILE A 182 -15.79 17.83 11.16
CA ILE A 182 -14.77 18.72 11.71
C ILE A 182 -15.36 20.14 11.75
N CYS A 183 -15.78 20.59 12.94
CA CYS A 183 -16.33 21.92 13.16
C CYS A 183 -15.27 23.01 12.92
N LYS A 184 -15.21 23.53 11.68
CA LYS A 184 -14.43 24.73 11.35
C LYS A 184 -15.14 25.99 11.87
N GLY A 185 -14.63 26.56 12.96
CA GLY A 185 -15.10 27.84 13.49
C GLY A 185 -14.18 28.40 14.59
N PRO A 186 -13.91 29.73 14.64
CA PRO A 186 -13.00 30.30 15.62
C PRO A 186 -13.57 30.28 17.06
N ARG A 187 -12.71 29.91 18.03
CA ARG A 187 -13.00 29.67 19.46
C ARG A 187 -13.52 30.88 20.30
N ARG A 188 -14.13 31.91 19.70
CA ARG A 188 -14.47 33.18 20.38
C ARG A 188 -15.94 33.38 20.78
N TYR A 189 -16.85 32.51 20.34
CA TYR A 189 -18.31 32.67 20.54
C TYR A 189 -18.99 31.53 21.32
N GLN A 190 -18.25 30.75 22.11
CA GLN A 190 -18.82 29.83 23.10
C GLN A 190 -18.63 30.40 24.52
N LYS A 191 -19.53 31.33 24.90
CA LYS A 191 -19.83 31.64 26.30
C LYS A 191 -21.35 31.56 26.48
N GLY A 192 -21.79 30.57 27.27
CA GLY A 192 -23.15 30.56 27.80
C GLY A 192 -23.36 31.68 28.84
N PRO A 193 -24.61 32.03 29.18
CA PRO A 193 -24.89 33.15 30.08
C PRO A 193 -24.40 32.93 31.51
N LEU A 194 -23.98 34.02 32.14
CA LEU A 194 -23.67 34.09 33.58
C LEU A 194 -24.96 34.30 34.38
N THR A 195 -25.17 33.53 35.45
CA THR A 195 -26.05 33.92 36.57
C THR A 195 -25.45 33.52 37.92
N ASP A 196 -24.88 34.53 38.59
CA ASP A 196 -24.82 34.81 40.03
C ASP A 196 -24.36 33.78 41.10
N LYS A 197 -23.26 34.19 41.77
CA LYS A 197 -23.07 34.40 43.24
C LYS A 197 -23.31 33.25 44.24
N ALA A 198 -22.51 33.09 45.31
CA ALA A 198 -21.26 33.76 45.75
C ALA A 198 -20.61 33.00 46.92
N ALA A 199 -19.30 33.23 47.17
CA ALA A 199 -18.56 33.02 48.43
C ALA A 199 -18.52 31.56 49.01
N SER A 200 -17.50 31.09 49.76
CA SER A 200 -16.28 31.71 50.33
C SER A 200 -15.18 30.66 50.59
N TYR A 201 -13.99 31.17 50.91
CA TYR A 201 -12.74 30.50 51.29
C TYR A 201 -12.77 29.29 52.26
N SER A 202 -11.70 28.49 52.13
CA SER A 202 -10.83 27.90 53.20
C SER A 202 -10.80 26.37 53.43
N THR A 203 -9.72 25.77 52.91
CA THR A 203 -8.66 25.01 53.62
C THR A 203 -8.99 23.95 54.70
N THR A 204 -8.46 22.74 54.43
CA THR A 204 -7.82 21.74 55.35
C THR A 204 -8.61 20.78 56.27
N ASN A 205 -8.30 19.49 56.04
CA ASN A 205 -8.00 18.40 57.00
C ASN A 205 -9.09 17.46 57.58
N ALA A 206 -9.04 16.22 57.05
CA ALA A 206 -8.88 14.93 57.77
C ALA A 206 -10.02 14.28 58.60
N SER A 207 -10.22 12.97 58.35
CA SER A 207 -10.83 11.91 59.22
C SER A 207 -12.32 12.07 59.62
N SER A 208 -13.16 11.04 59.77
CA SER A 208 -13.01 9.56 59.73
C SER A 208 -14.39 8.85 59.66
N THR A 209 -14.44 7.55 59.31
CA THR A 209 -15.44 6.50 59.77
C THR A 209 -16.95 6.86 59.73
N GLN A 210 -17.86 6.30 58.90
CA GLN A 210 -18.38 4.90 58.79
C GLN A 210 -19.65 4.95 57.86
N SER A 211 -20.34 3.91 57.35
CA SER A 211 -20.22 2.42 57.32
C SER A 211 -21.13 1.78 56.23
N TYR A 212 -21.18 0.44 56.18
CA TYR A 212 -21.92 -0.52 55.32
C TYR A 212 -23.48 -0.42 55.28
N PRO A 213 -24.21 -1.12 54.34
CA PRO A 213 -23.76 -2.24 53.48
C PRO A 213 -24.10 -2.22 51.96
N GLU A 214 -23.28 -3.00 51.23
CA GLU A 214 -23.52 -3.83 50.03
C GLU A 214 -24.74 -3.60 49.10
N SER A 215 -24.49 -3.37 47.79
CA SER A 215 -24.94 -4.26 46.69
C SER A 215 -24.75 -3.67 45.26
N GLU A 216 -23.52 -3.44 44.80
CA GLU A 216 -23.29 -3.01 43.40
C GLU A 216 -21.92 -3.46 42.84
N ALA A 217 -21.74 -4.79 42.69
CA ALA A 217 -20.49 -5.39 42.18
C ALA A 217 -20.64 -6.35 40.99
N ASN A 218 -21.87 -6.74 40.62
CA ASN A 218 -22.11 -7.75 39.56
C ASN A 218 -22.51 -7.17 38.19
N SER A 219 -22.81 -5.87 38.06
CA SER A 219 -23.24 -5.25 36.80
C SER A 219 -22.10 -4.76 35.88
N LEU A 220 -20.85 -4.76 36.36
CA LEU A 220 -19.68 -4.31 35.60
C LEU A 220 -18.82 -5.45 35.04
N LEU A 221 -18.99 -6.69 35.54
CA LEU A 221 -18.21 -7.85 35.12
C LEU A 221 -18.81 -8.53 33.87
N GLU A 222 -20.13 -8.76 33.83
CA GLU A 222 -20.82 -9.29 32.65
C GLU A 222 -20.67 -8.39 31.41
N GLY A 223 -20.49 -7.08 31.62
CA GLY A 223 -20.23 -6.12 30.54
C GLY A 223 -18.88 -6.33 29.85
N GLN A 224 -17.82 -6.64 30.62
CA GLN A 224 -16.47 -6.84 30.12
C GLN A 224 -16.29 -8.21 29.44
N GLU A 225 -16.81 -9.28 30.06
CA GLU A 225 -16.75 -10.63 29.50
C GLU A 225 -17.49 -10.73 28.15
N TYR A 226 -18.57 -9.97 27.96
CA TYR A 226 -19.37 -10.04 26.72
C TYR A 226 -18.81 -9.19 25.56
N SER A 227 -18.09 -8.09 25.83
CA SER A 227 -17.28 -7.42 24.79
C SER A 227 -16.17 -8.34 24.31
N GLN A 228 -15.48 -8.98 25.27
CA GLN A 228 -14.44 -9.95 25.01
C GLN A 228 -14.96 -11.15 24.18
N PHE A 229 -16.18 -11.63 24.46
CA PHE A 229 -16.81 -12.75 23.73
C PHE A 229 -17.13 -12.48 22.24
N ILE A 230 -17.27 -11.23 21.82
CA ILE A 230 -17.48 -10.85 20.41
C ILE A 230 -16.13 -10.53 19.73
N GLU A 231 -15.21 -9.88 20.45
CA GLU A 231 -13.85 -9.60 19.98
C GLU A 231 -13.05 -10.90 19.76
N GLU A 232 -13.15 -11.88 20.66
CA GLU A 232 -12.57 -13.22 20.51
C GLU A 232 -13.14 -14.00 19.32
N ARG A 233 -14.37 -13.69 18.89
CA ARG A 233 -15.12 -14.47 17.90
C ARG A 233 -14.94 -13.99 16.46
N PHE A 234 -14.74 -12.69 16.23
CA PHE A 234 -14.77 -12.12 14.87
C PHE A 234 -13.46 -11.53 14.36
N GLY A 235 -12.47 -11.25 15.22
CA GLY A 235 -11.13 -10.86 14.76
C GLY A 235 -10.11 -10.77 15.89
N ARG A 236 -9.03 -11.57 15.81
CA ARG A 236 -7.93 -11.59 16.79
C ARG A 236 -7.34 -10.17 16.99
N ASN A 237 -7.74 -9.50 18.06
CA ASN A 237 -7.20 -8.25 18.61
C ASN A 237 -6.61 -7.26 17.59
N LEU A 238 -7.49 -6.58 16.84
CA LEU A 238 -7.11 -5.35 16.12
C LEU A 238 -7.46 -4.09 16.94
N ASP A 239 -6.75 -3.88 18.04
CA ASP A 239 -6.76 -2.56 18.68
C ASP A 239 -6.08 -1.53 17.74
N LEU A 240 -6.81 -0.45 17.51
CA LEU A 240 -6.47 0.68 16.65
C LEU A 240 -5.21 1.41 17.08
N SER A 241 -4.86 1.35 18.36
CA SER A 241 -3.58 1.82 18.86
C SER A 241 -2.43 1.08 18.17
N PHE A 242 -2.52 -0.27 18.09
CA PHE A 242 -1.55 -1.11 17.38
C PHE A 242 -1.55 -0.82 15.87
N VAL A 243 -2.71 -0.58 15.23
CA VAL A 243 -2.75 -0.24 13.79
C VAL A 243 -2.02 1.07 13.48
N ARG A 244 -2.28 2.14 14.27
CA ARG A 244 -1.62 3.44 14.12
C ARG A 244 -0.13 3.33 14.43
N ASN A 245 0.22 2.64 15.51
CA ASN A 245 1.60 2.37 15.91
C ASN A 245 2.34 1.54 14.84
N ALA A 246 1.68 0.54 14.23
CA ALA A 246 2.26 -0.30 13.19
C ALA A 246 2.57 0.49 11.93
N LYS A 247 1.62 1.31 11.45
CA LYS A 247 1.87 2.23 10.32
C LYS A 247 2.97 3.24 10.65
N LEU A 248 3.03 3.77 11.89
CA LEU A 248 4.12 4.66 12.32
C LEU A 248 5.48 3.95 12.33
N ALA A 249 5.57 2.75 12.90
CA ALA A 249 6.79 1.95 12.94
C ALA A 249 7.29 1.61 11.53
N VAL A 250 6.40 1.20 10.62
CA VAL A 250 6.73 0.97 9.20
C VAL A 250 7.28 2.25 8.55
N ARG A 251 6.65 3.41 8.76
CA ARG A 251 7.17 4.69 8.24
C ARG A 251 8.56 5.02 8.82
N ARG A 252 8.77 4.84 10.13
CA ARG A 252 10.08 5.06 10.79
C ARG A 252 11.19 4.10 10.34
N ARG A 253 10.85 2.84 10.01
CA ARG A 253 11.82 1.92 9.36
C ARG A 253 12.18 2.40 7.97
N ILE A 254 11.20 2.86 7.18
CA ILE A 254 11.43 3.39 5.82
C ILE A 254 12.27 4.67 5.84
N THR A 255 12.15 5.53 6.86
CA THR A 255 13.01 6.71 7.01
C THR A 255 14.41 6.39 7.56
N GLY A 256 14.60 5.21 8.17
CA GLY A 256 15.84 4.86 8.87
C GLY A 256 15.94 5.40 10.30
N SER A 257 14.88 6.01 10.86
CA SER A 257 14.87 6.48 12.26
C SER A 257 14.57 5.37 13.27
N LEU A 258 14.02 4.23 12.82
CA LEU A 258 13.87 2.99 13.59
C LEU A 258 14.71 1.88 12.95
N THR A 259 15.81 1.51 13.60
CA THR A 259 16.78 0.51 13.11
C THR A 259 16.92 -0.73 14.01
N ALA A 260 16.24 -0.74 15.16
CA ALA A 260 16.27 -1.85 16.10
C ALA A 260 15.20 -2.91 15.77
N ASP A 261 15.59 -4.18 15.92
CA ASP A 261 14.69 -5.33 15.91
C ASP A 261 14.05 -5.46 17.30
N VAL A 262 12.93 -4.74 17.49
CA VAL A 262 12.22 -4.62 18.77
C VAL A 262 10.70 -4.66 18.58
N ASP A 263 10.00 -5.01 19.65
CA ASP A 263 8.55 -5.03 19.70
C ASP A 263 7.92 -3.64 19.52
N LEU A 264 6.66 -3.62 19.08
CA LEU A 264 5.96 -2.40 18.68
C LEU A 264 5.94 -1.31 19.78
N ASN A 265 5.77 -1.73 21.04
CA ASN A 265 5.74 -0.82 22.18
C ASN A 265 7.09 -0.16 22.45
N GLU A 266 8.20 -0.84 22.16
CA GLU A 266 9.54 -0.26 22.28
C GLU A 266 9.84 0.62 21.06
N ALA A 267 9.52 0.15 19.85
CA ALA A 267 9.69 0.86 18.58
C ALA A 267 9.04 2.25 18.54
N VAL A 268 7.87 2.42 19.17
CA VAL A 268 7.17 3.71 19.22
C VAL A 268 7.82 4.68 20.22
N ASN A 269 8.36 4.14 21.33
CA ASN A 269 8.95 4.90 22.43
C ASN A 269 10.44 5.24 22.26
N MET A 270 11.15 4.57 21.32
CA MET A 270 12.52 4.93 21.00
C MET A 270 12.62 6.35 20.40
N PRO A 271 13.55 7.20 20.87
CA PRO A 271 13.84 8.46 20.20
C PRO A 271 14.41 8.17 18.80
N GLY A 272 13.88 8.84 17.78
CA GLY A 272 14.30 8.62 16.39
C GLY A 272 15.77 8.97 16.21
N ASP A 273 16.55 8.04 15.62
CA ASP A 273 17.99 8.22 15.42
C ASP A 273 18.26 9.19 14.27
N ALA A 274 18.33 10.49 14.61
CA ALA A 274 18.45 11.58 13.65
C ALA A 274 19.74 11.53 12.80
N GLU A 275 20.79 10.83 13.25
CA GLU A 275 22.02 10.63 12.46
C GLU A 275 21.84 9.58 11.34
N LYS A 276 20.76 8.78 11.39
CA LYS A 276 20.50 7.67 10.45
C LYS A 276 19.30 7.87 9.51
N SER A 277 18.54 8.96 9.63
CA SER A 277 17.32 9.27 8.83
C SER A 277 17.56 9.51 7.34
N ARG A 278 17.92 8.48 6.56
CA ARG A 278 18.38 8.50 5.14
C ARG A 278 19.41 9.59 4.80
N ARG A 279 19.99 10.27 5.80
CA ARG A 279 20.94 11.40 5.67
C ARG A 279 20.44 12.57 4.81
N VAL A 280 19.13 12.83 4.81
CA VAL A 280 18.53 14.02 4.18
C VAL A 280 17.97 14.95 5.24
N MET A 281 18.51 16.17 5.31
CA MET A 281 18.05 17.20 6.24
C MET A 281 16.56 17.53 6.01
N GLY A 282 15.77 17.51 7.09
CA GLY A 282 14.35 17.83 7.07
C GLY A 282 13.40 16.68 6.67
N PHE A 283 13.93 15.47 6.46
CA PHE A 283 13.14 14.27 6.14
C PHE A 283 12.61 13.58 7.40
N SER A 284 11.31 13.26 7.44
CA SER A 284 10.65 12.60 8.59
C SER A 284 9.64 11.52 8.16
N GLU A 285 9.07 10.80 9.14
CA GLU A 285 8.01 9.82 8.87
C GLU A 285 6.77 10.42 8.18
N ASP A 286 6.57 11.74 8.25
CA ASP A 286 5.44 12.41 7.59
C ASP A 286 5.62 12.55 6.08
N ASP A 287 6.82 12.29 5.55
CA ASP A 287 7.12 12.24 4.12
C ASP A 287 6.89 10.86 3.50
N VAL A 288 6.52 9.87 4.32
CA VAL A 288 6.27 8.49 3.92
C VAL A 288 4.77 8.21 3.85
N TYR A 289 4.27 7.93 2.65
CA TYR A 289 2.90 7.55 2.35
C TYR A 289 2.84 6.04 2.08
N LEU A 290 1.90 5.34 2.71
CA LEU A 290 1.76 3.88 2.59
C LEU A 290 0.60 3.53 1.65
N TYR A 291 0.75 2.44 0.91
CA TYR A 291 -0.23 1.99 -0.07
C TYR A 291 -0.42 0.46 -0.03
N PRO A 292 -1.57 -0.07 -0.46
CA PRO A 292 -1.84 -1.52 -0.46
C PRO A 292 -0.83 -2.37 -1.25
N THR A 293 -0.21 -1.81 -2.29
CA THR A 293 0.78 -2.49 -3.13
C THR A 293 1.84 -1.52 -3.65
N GLY A 294 3.00 -2.03 -4.07
CA GLY A 294 4.02 -1.23 -4.75
C GLY A 294 3.52 -0.56 -6.05
N MET A 295 2.63 -1.24 -6.79
CA MET A 295 1.99 -0.62 -7.96
C MET A 295 1.04 0.50 -7.58
N SER A 296 0.33 0.38 -6.46
CA SER A 296 -0.51 1.46 -5.91
C SER A 296 0.31 2.67 -5.49
N SER A 297 1.57 2.48 -5.06
CA SER A 297 2.50 3.60 -4.84
C SER A 297 2.87 4.28 -6.16
N ILE A 298 3.30 3.52 -7.17
CA ILE A 298 3.65 4.06 -8.51
C ILE A 298 2.45 4.79 -9.14
N PHE A 299 1.27 4.17 -9.09
CA PHE A 299 0.02 4.69 -9.63
C PHE A 299 -0.39 5.99 -8.95
N ASN A 300 -0.39 6.03 -7.62
CA ASN A 300 -0.77 7.24 -6.90
C ASN A 300 0.29 8.34 -6.99
N THR A 301 1.59 8.02 -7.00
CA THR A 301 2.63 9.02 -7.29
C THR A 301 2.44 9.65 -8.68
N HIS A 302 2.11 8.85 -9.70
CA HIS A 302 1.79 9.37 -11.04
C HIS A 302 0.53 10.24 -11.05
N ARG A 303 -0.54 9.82 -10.34
CA ARG A 303 -1.76 10.63 -10.17
C ARG A 303 -1.49 11.96 -9.46
N THR A 304 -0.79 11.94 -8.33
CA THR A 304 -0.43 13.15 -7.56
C THR A 304 0.39 14.10 -8.42
N LEU A 305 1.34 13.60 -9.22
CA LEU A 305 2.09 14.42 -10.18
C LEU A 305 1.18 15.06 -11.24
N MET A 306 0.24 14.32 -11.83
CA MET A 306 -0.73 14.88 -12.80
C MET A 306 -1.66 15.93 -12.18
N ALA A 307 -2.10 15.72 -10.94
CA ALA A 307 -2.95 16.67 -10.22
C ALA A 307 -2.19 17.93 -9.77
N ALA A 308 -0.93 17.76 -9.35
CA ALA A 308 -0.03 18.84 -8.92
C ALA A 308 0.44 19.71 -10.09
N CYS A 309 1.03 19.08 -11.12
CA CYS A 309 1.77 19.76 -12.18
C CYS A 309 1.00 19.88 -13.49
N GLY A 310 -0.19 19.31 -13.58
CA GLY A 310 -0.99 19.21 -14.80
C GLY A 310 -0.62 18.00 -15.67
N PRO A 311 -1.49 17.62 -16.62
CA PRO A 311 -1.30 16.43 -17.44
C PRO A 311 -0.28 16.67 -18.58
N LEU A 312 0.91 16.08 -18.44
CA LEU A 312 1.90 15.93 -19.51
C LEU A 312 2.30 14.45 -19.67
N LYS A 313 2.93 14.10 -20.79
CA LYS A 313 3.45 12.74 -21.02
C LYS A 313 4.54 12.40 -19.99
N SER A 314 4.59 11.16 -19.54
CA SER A 314 5.67 10.68 -18.65
C SER A 314 6.71 9.87 -19.41
N ILE A 315 7.96 9.87 -18.93
CA ILE A 315 9.04 9.05 -19.46
C ILE A 315 9.15 7.79 -18.62
N CYS A 316 9.26 6.62 -19.27
CA CYS A 316 9.58 5.35 -18.67
C CYS A 316 10.99 4.96 -19.12
N PHE A 317 11.96 5.02 -18.21
CA PHE A 317 13.38 4.88 -18.54
C PHE A 317 13.97 3.58 -18.00
N GLY A 318 14.60 2.81 -18.90
CA GLY A 318 14.97 1.43 -18.65
C GLY A 318 13.81 0.47 -18.88
N PHE A 319 13.94 -0.75 -18.34
CA PHE A 319 12.88 -1.75 -18.33
C PHE A 319 12.37 -1.91 -16.89
N PRO A 320 11.61 -0.94 -16.34
CA PRO A 320 10.93 -1.16 -15.08
C PRO A 320 9.82 -2.20 -15.26
N TYR A 321 9.29 -2.69 -14.15
CA TYR A 321 8.22 -3.67 -14.10
C TYR A 321 7.10 -3.32 -15.10
N ILE A 322 6.64 -4.31 -15.90
CA ILE A 322 5.81 -4.09 -17.09
C ILE A 322 4.57 -3.23 -16.80
N ASP A 323 3.94 -3.43 -15.63
CA ASP A 323 2.77 -2.66 -15.22
C ASP A 323 3.06 -1.15 -15.00
N THR A 324 4.29 -0.75 -14.67
CA THR A 324 4.71 0.67 -14.59
C THR A 324 4.57 1.34 -15.95
N LEU A 325 5.08 0.71 -17.02
CA LEU A 325 4.87 1.21 -18.38
C LEU A 325 3.37 1.25 -18.72
N LYS A 326 2.58 0.26 -18.26
CA LYS A 326 1.13 0.25 -18.48
C LYS A 326 0.38 1.32 -17.70
N ILE A 327 0.84 1.75 -16.52
CA ILE A 327 0.29 2.91 -15.81
C ILE A 327 0.49 4.16 -16.67
N LEU A 328 1.74 4.44 -17.05
CA LEU A 328 2.09 5.67 -17.79
C LEU A 328 1.48 5.70 -19.21
N GLN A 329 1.17 4.54 -19.80
CA GLN A 329 0.47 4.45 -21.09
C GLN A 329 -1.05 4.65 -21.00
N LYS A 330 -1.69 4.23 -19.91
CA LYS A 330 -3.17 4.15 -19.81
C LYS A 330 -3.82 5.30 -19.03
N TRP A 331 -3.08 5.95 -18.13
CA TRP A 331 -3.56 7.11 -17.39
C TRP A 331 -2.75 8.35 -17.79
N GLY A 332 -3.43 9.47 -18.02
CA GLY A 332 -2.80 10.70 -18.52
C GLY A 332 -2.46 10.69 -20.02
N PRO A 333 -1.67 11.66 -20.50
CA PRO A 333 -1.37 11.85 -21.94
C PRO A 333 -0.48 10.80 -22.62
N GLY A 334 -0.15 9.70 -21.94
CA GLY A 334 0.68 8.61 -22.43
C GLY A 334 2.17 8.72 -22.07
N CYS A 335 2.96 7.81 -22.65
CA CYS A 335 4.34 7.57 -22.22
C CYS A 335 5.36 7.58 -23.37
N LEU A 336 6.54 8.17 -23.13
CA LEU A 336 7.76 7.94 -23.91
C LEU A 336 8.58 6.83 -23.24
N PHE A 337 8.90 5.76 -23.97
CA PHE A 337 9.55 4.57 -23.42
C PHE A 337 10.96 4.37 -23.96
N TYR A 338 11.94 4.30 -23.05
CA TYR A 338 13.35 4.02 -23.32
C TYR A 338 13.77 2.68 -22.73
N GLY A 339 13.25 1.59 -23.31
CA GLY A 339 13.38 0.23 -22.78
C GLY A 339 14.81 -0.27 -22.58
N HIS A 340 15.81 0.29 -23.27
CA HIS A 340 17.20 -0.11 -23.11
C HIS A 340 17.87 0.51 -21.88
N GLY A 341 17.41 1.67 -21.40
CA GLY A 341 17.97 2.38 -20.24
C GLY A 341 19.44 2.75 -20.41
N SER A 342 19.84 3.09 -21.63
CA SER A 342 21.23 3.32 -22.07
C SER A 342 21.63 4.79 -22.03
N SER A 343 22.93 5.07 -22.13
CA SER A 343 23.42 6.45 -22.27
C SER A 343 22.90 7.10 -23.57
N GLN A 344 22.73 6.32 -24.63
CA GLN A 344 22.19 6.76 -25.92
C GLN A 344 20.71 7.16 -25.82
N ASP A 345 19.92 6.50 -24.97
CA ASP A 345 18.55 6.91 -24.67
C ASP A 345 18.50 8.29 -23.98
N LEU A 346 19.49 8.60 -23.12
CA LEU A 346 19.63 9.94 -22.52
C LEU A 346 20.09 10.98 -23.55
N ASP A 347 20.88 10.60 -24.55
CA ASP A 347 21.27 11.48 -25.65
C ASP A 347 20.07 11.84 -26.57
N ASP A 348 19.13 10.91 -26.81
CA ASP A 348 17.88 11.21 -27.53
C ASP A 348 16.93 12.06 -26.66
N LEU A 349 16.83 11.76 -25.37
CA LEU A 349 16.04 12.55 -24.43
C LEU A 349 16.51 14.00 -24.34
N GLU A 350 17.82 14.24 -24.20
CA GLU A 350 18.38 15.60 -24.17
C GLU A 350 18.04 16.38 -25.46
N LYS A 351 18.23 15.76 -26.64
CA LYS A 351 17.87 16.37 -27.94
C LYS A 351 16.39 16.67 -28.08
N ARG A 352 15.49 15.85 -27.51
CA ARG A 352 14.03 16.12 -27.49
C ARG A 352 13.70 17.33 -26.63
N LEU A 353 14.26 17.37 -25.42
CA LEU A 353 14.05 18.45 -24.46
C LEU A 353 14.56 19.80 -25.01
N GLU A 354 15.72 19.80 -25.68
CA GLU A 354 16.26 20.94 -26.44
C GLU A 354 15.34 21.43 -27.56
N ARG A 355 14.69 20.52 -28.29
CA ARG A 355 13.71 20.84 -29.34
C ARG A 355 12.37 21.40 -28.82
N GLY A 356 12.16 21.38 -27.50
CA GLY A 356 10.95 21.90 -26.87
C GLY A 356 9.98 20.86 -26.33
N ASP A 357 10.28 19.56 -26.43
CA ASP A 357 9.44 18.54 -25.78
C ASP A 357 9.39 18.78 -24.25
N ARG A 358 8.23 18.53 -23.65
CA ARG A 358 8.00 18.65 -22.21
C ARG A 358 7.31 17.40 -21.68
N TYR A 359 7.70 17.01 -20.47
CA TYR A 359 7.25 15.78 -19.82
C TYR A 359 6.84 16.08 -18.38
N LEU A 360 5.92 15.29 -17.84
CA LEU A 360 5.50 15.39 -16.44
C LEU A 360 6.62 14.93 -15.50
N ALA A 361 7.10 13.71 -15.74
CA ALA A 361 8.06 13.04 -14.89
C ALA A 361 8.77 11.90 -15.63
N LEU A 362 9.96 11.52 -15.16
CA LEU A 362 10.70 10.35 -15.55
C LEU A 362 10.65 9.30 -14.43
N PHE A 363 10.15 8.11 -14.76
CA PHE A 363 10.11 6.94 -13.89
C PHE A 363 11.23 5.97 -14.28
N CYS A 364 12.01 5.49 -13.32
CA CYS A 364 13.03 4.47 -13.52
C CYS A 364 13.21 3.59 -12.28
N GLU A 365 13.80 2.40 -12.45
CA GLU A 365 14.21 1.53 -11.34
C GLU A 365 15.71 1.65 -11.06
N PHE A 366 16.11 1.54 -9.79
CA PHE A 366 17.52 1.53 -9.40
C PHE A 366 17.84 0.45 -8.35
N PRO A 367 18.54 -0.65 -8.74
CA PRO A 367 18.72 -1.14 -10.10
C PRO A 367 17.45 -1.82 -10.65
N SER A 368 17.36 -1.98 -11.97
CA SER A 368 16.21 -2.58 -12.66
C SER A 368 16.04 -4.09 -12.45
N ASN A 369 14.79 -4.53 -12.36
CA ASN A 369 14.39 -5.92 -12.34
C ASN A 369 14.16 -6.46 -13.77
N PRO A 370 14.66 -7.65 -14.17
CA PRO A 370 15.64 -8.51 -13.50
C PRO A 370 17.09 -8.19 -13.90
N LEU A 371 17.29 -7.20 -14.78
CA LEU A 371 18.54 -7.00 -15.51
C LEU A 371 19.66 -6.30 -14.72
N LEU A 372 19.37 -5.87 -13.49
CA LEU A 372 20.23 -5.12 -12.56
C LEU A 372 20.99 -3.93 -13.18
N LYS A 373 20.44 -3.33 -14.23
CA LYS A 373 20.96 -2.08 -14.80
C LYS A 373 20.63 -0.92 -13.86
N SER A 374 21.59 -0.03 -13.64
CA SER A 374 21.40 1.23 -12.93
C SER A 374 21.49 2.40 -13.92
N PRO A 375 20.43 3.21 -14.09
CA PRO A 375 20.50 4.42 -14.90
C PRO A 375 21.43 5.48 -14.28
N ASP A 376 21.92 6.42 -15.09
CA ASP A 376 22.69 7.56 -14.60
C ASP A 376 21.76 8.60 -13.95
N LEU A 377 21.50 8.39 -12.65
CA LEU A 377 20.67 9.29 -11.85
C LEU A 377 21.22 10.72 -11.77
N LYS A 378 22.54 10.94 -11.93
CA LYS A 378 23.12 12.29 -11.93
C LYS A 378 22.75 13.02 -13.22
N ARG A 379 22.92 12.38 -14.38
CA ARG A 379 22.49 12.96 -15.66
C ARG A 379 20.98 13.15 -15.72
N ILE A 380 20.19 12.19 -15.23
CA ILE A 380 18.73 12.32 -15.14
C ILE A 380 18.32 13.53 -14.28
N ARG A 381 18.91 13.70 -13.09
CA ARG A 381 18.63 14.86 -12.22
C ARG A 381 18.98 16.19 -12.90
N LEU A 382 20.15 16.28 -13.54
CA LEU A 382 20.56 17.49 -14.28
C LEU A 382 19.60 17.86 -15.42
N LEU A 383 19.10 16.86 -16.17
CA LEU A 383 18.08 17.07 -17.21
C LEU A 383 16.74 17.50 -16.59
N ALA A 384 16.32 16.83 -15.52
CA ALA A 384 15.08 17.13 -14.80
C ALA A 384 15.04 18.56 -14.26
N ASP A 385 16.15 19.04 -13.70
CA ASP A 385 16.27 20.41 -13.17
C ASP A 385 16.31 21.44 -14.30
N ARG A 386 17.01 21.16 -15.41
CA ARG A 386 17.11 22.07 -16.56
C ARG A 386 15.78 22.21 -17.33
N TYR A 387 15.02 21.13 -17.48
CA TYR A 387 13.82 21.08 -18.32
C TYR A 387 12.51 20.90 -17.55
N GLN A 388 12.56 20.98 -16.22
CA GLN A 388 11.42 21.05 -15.31
C GLN A 388 10.43 19.87 -15.39
N PHE A 389 10.96 18.64 -15.30
CA PHE A 389 10.15 17.44 -15.06
C PHE A 389 10.57 16.76 -13.76
N ALA A 390 9.65 16.05 -13.10
CA ALA A 390 9.96 15.33 -11.85
C ALA A 390 10.69 14.00 -12.10
N VAL A 391 11.46 13.52 -11.12
CA VAL A 391 12.11 12.20 -11.17
C VAL A 391 11.50 11.29 -10.12
N VAL A 392 11.00 10.14 -10.55
CA VAL A 392 10.50 9.07 -9.68
C VAL A 392 11.43 7.87 -9.79
N VAL A 393 12.00 7.44 -8.68
CA VAL A 393 12.87 6.25 -8.62
C VAL A 393 12.18 5.14 -7.84
N ASP A 394 11.98 4.00 -8.48
CA ASP A 394 11.63 2.76 -7.79
C ASP A 394 12.91 2.11 -7.26
N GLU A 395 13.06 2.08 -5.94
CA GLU A 395 14.21 1.49 -5.25
C GLU A 395 13.95 0.04 -4.78
N THR A 396 12.86 -0.62 -5.18
CA THR A 396 12.43 -1.93 -4.64
C THR A 396 13.53 -2.99 -4.60
N VAL A 397 14.31 -3.12 -5.68
CA VAL A 397 15.42 -4.10 -5.76
C VAL A 397 16.64 -3.60 -5.00
N GLY A 398 16.93 -2.30 -5.10
CA GLY A 398 18.10 -1.69 -4.50
C GLY A 398 17.99 -1.69 -2.98
N ASN A 399 16.82 -1.31 -2.48
CA ASN A 399 16.41 -1.02 -1.10
C ASN A 399 17.25 0.08 -0.40
N PHE A 400 16.61 0.80 0.52
CA PHE A 400 17.19 2.02 1.11
C PHE A 400 18.35 1.80 2.11
N ILE A 401 18.66 0.55 2.47
CA ILE A 401 19.88 0.19 3.24
C ILE A 401 21.10 0.12 2.31
N ASN A 402 20.86 -0.22 1.05
CA ASN A 402 21.84 -0.58 0.04
C ASN A 402 22.04 0.54 -1.00
N VAL A 403 20.99 1.29 -1.35
CA VAL A 403 21.08 2.42 -2.30
C VAL A 403 20.50 3.70 -1.70
N HIS A 404 21.18 4.83 -1.94
CA HIS A 404 20.74 6.16 -1.52
C HIS A 404 20.34 6.99 -2.75
N VAL A 405 19.10 6.79 -3.21
CA VAL A 405 18.59 7.44 -4.45
C VAL A 405 17.81 8.72 -4.21
N LEU A 406 17.34 8.97 -2.99
CA LEU A 406 16.54 10.14 -2.60
C LEU A 406 17.15 11.49 -3.04
N PRO A 407 18.47 11.74 -2.99
CA PRO A 407 19.07 13.01 -3.45
C PRO A 407 18.90 13.29 -4.95
N PHE A 408 18.56 12.29 -5.76
CA PHE A 408 18.36 12.42 -7.21
C PHE A 408 16.88 12.38 -7.61
N ALA A 409 15.98 12.10 -6.67
CA ALA A 409 14.57 11.88 -6.90
C ALA A 409 13.71 13.01 -6.29
N ASP A 410 12.58 13.28 -6.92
CA ASP A 410 11.52 14.12 -6.34
C ASP A 410 10.56 13.27 -5.49
N ALA A 411 10.32 12.02 -5.92
CA ALA A 411 9.69 10.98 -5.12
C ALA A 411 10.41 9.63 -5.30
N VAL A 412 10.47 8.83 -4.24
CA VAL A 412 11.02 7.47 -4.26
C VAL A 412 9.89 6.49 -3.93
N VAL A 413 9.73 5.44 -4.72
CA VAL A 413 8.69 4.42 -4.52
C VAL A 413 9.31 3.06 -4.22
N SER A 414 8.59 2.21 -3.50
CA SER A 414 9.05 0.87 -3.13
C SER A 414 7.90 -0.12 -2.97
N SER A 415 8.10 -1.36 -3.41
CA SER A 415 7.25 -2.49 -3.06
C SER A 415 7.68 -3.12 -1.74
N LEU A 416 7.02 -2.72 -0.65
CA LEU A 416 7.21 -3.30 0.69
C LEU A 416 6.89 -4.81 0.73
N THR A 417 6.11 -5.28 -0.24
CA THR A 417 5.76 -6.70 -0.49
C THR A 417 6.99 -7.62 -0.68
N LYS A 418 8.17 -7.06 -1.04
CA LYS A 418 9.37 -7.82 -1.38
C LYS A 418 10.28 -8.01 -0.15
N VAL A 419 11.56 -7.67 -0.25
CA VAL A 419 12.57 -7.88 0.82
C VAL A 419 12.26 -7.18 2.14
N PHE A 420 11.45 -6.10 2.10
CA PHE A 420 11.01 -5.38 3.30
C PHE A 420 10.08 -6.22 4.18
N SER A 421 9.08 -6.87 3.59
CA SER A 421 8.27 -7.87 4.30
C SER A 421 9.01 -9.20 4.49
N GLY A 422 9.71 -9.72 3.47
CA GLY A 422 10.45 -10.99 3.53
C GLY A 422 9.58 -12.25 3.54
N ASP A 423 8.50 -12.27 4.33
CA ASP A 423 7.68 -13.47 4.60
C ASP A 423 6.72 -13.89 3.49
N SER A 424 6.60 -13.12 2.40
CA SER A 424 5.72 -13.44 1.27
C SER A 424 4.23 -13.69 1.64
N ASN A 425 3.72 -13.06 2.71
CA ASN A 425 2.35 -13.23 3.22
C ASN A 425 1.52 -11.94 3.29
N VAL A 426 2.04 -10.81 2.81
CA VAL A 426 1.39 -9.50 2.89
C VAL A 426 1.88 -8.59 1.76
N MET A 427 0.96 -7.83 1.17
CA MET A 427 1.29 -6.80 0.20
C MET A 427 1.44 -5.43 0.87
N GLY A 428 2.19 -4.56 0.20
CA GLY A 428 2.33 -3.16 0.58
C GLY A 428 3.26 -2.43 -0.38
N GLY A 429 3.18 -1.11 -0.35
CA GLY A 429 4.06 -0.18 -1.04
C GLY A 429 4.23 1.12 -0.26
N SER A 430 5.27 1.88 -0.59
CA SER A 430 5.47 3.23 -0.08
C SER A 430 5.79 4.22 -1.20
N CYS A 431 5.41 5.48 -0.98
CA CYS A 431 5.96 6.65 -1.65
C CYS A 431 6.63 7.53 -0.60
N VAL A 432 7.86 7.94 -0.87
CA VAL A 432 8.67 8.85 -0.06
C VAL A 432 8.84 10.14 -0.86
N LEU A 433 8.36 11.28 -0.35
CA LEU A 433 8.66 12.57 -0.97
C LEU A 433 10.03 13.06 -0.52
N ASN A 434 10.78 13.72 -1.42
CA ASN A 434 12.03 14.38 -1.07
C ASN A 434 11.76 15.81 -0.57
N PRO A 435 12.05 16.17 0.70
CA PRO A 435 11.86 17.54 1.22
C PRO A 435 12.68 18.61 0.47
N ARG A 436 13.74 18.19 -0.24
CA ARG A 436 14.60 19.07 -1.04
C ARG A 436 14.15 19.22 -2.50
N SER A 437 13.08 18.53 -2.90
CA SER A 437 12.50 18.67 -4.24
C SER A 437 11.87 20.06 -4.43
N GLN A 438 12.06 20.65 -5.61
CA GLN A 438 11.31 21.87 -6.01
C GLN A 438 9.79 21.63 -6.05
N TYR A 439 9.34 20.39 -6.24
CA TYR A 439 7.94 20.00 -6.25
C TYR A 439 7.39 19.66 -4.85
N TYR A 440 8.25 19.58 -3.82
CA TYR A 440 7.89 19.04 -2.49
C TYR A 440 6.62 19.65 -1.92
N LYS A 441 6.56 21.00 -1.80
CA LYS A 441 5.38 21.68 -1.24
C LYS A 441 4.11 21.38 -2.04
N LEU A 442 4.21 21.44 -3.37
CA LEU A 442 3.07 21.22 -4.27
C LEU A 442 2.53 19.79 -4.14
N LEU A 443 3.42 18.79 -4.15
CA LEU A 443 3.05 17.39 -3.93
C LEU A 443 2.46 17.17 -2.53
N LYS A 444 2.99 17.84 -1.50
CA LYS A 444 2.47 17.79 -0.13
C LYS A 444 1.06 18.36 -0.04
N ASP A 445 0.82 19.54 -0.62
CA ASP A 445 -0.50 20.18 -0.66
C ASP A 445 -1.52 19.29 -1.41
N THR A 446 -1.14 18.71 -2.55
CA THR A 446 -1.98 17.76 -3.30
C THR A 446 -2.28 16.50 -2.49
N LEU A 447 -1.30 15.91 -1.80
CA LEU A 447 -1.54 14.73 -0.95
C LEU A 447 -2.41 15.06 0.27
N VAL A 448 -2.32 16.25 0.85
CA VAL A 448 -3.25 16.69 1.91
C VAL A 448 -4.71 16.74 1.42
N ALA A 449 -4.94 16.97 0.13
CA ALA A 449 -6.27 16.99 -0.48
C ALA A 449 -6.75 15.62 -1.01
N GLU A 450 -5.84 14.80 -1.56
CA GLU A 450 -6.20 13.57 -2.31
C GLU A 450 -5.78 12.25 -1.66
N TYR A 451 -4.87 12.24 -0.67
CA TYR A 451 -4.40 10.99 -0.07
C TYR A 451 -5.47 10.36 0.80
N GLU A 452 -5.75 9.09 0.52
CA GLU A 452 -6.64 8.24 1.28
C GLU A 452 -5.85 7.02 1.76
N ASP A 453 -5.78 6.81 3.08
CA ASP A 453 -5.07 5.69 3.70
C ASP A 453 -5.84 4.38 3.53
N ASN A 454 -5.85 3.89 2.30
CA ASN A 454 -6.48 2.63 1.88
C ASN A 454 -5.67 1.39 2.30
N TYR A 455 -4.55 1.53 3.04
CA TYR A 455 -3.75 0.38 3.43
C TYR A 455 -4.44 -0.36 4.58
N TRP A 456 -4.91 -1.59 4.32
CA TRP A 456 -5.72 -2.36 5.26
C TRP A 456 -5.03 -2.60 6.60
N ALA A 457 -5.82 -2.57 7.69
CA ALA A 457 -5.32 -2.55 9.06
C ALA A 457 -4.52 -3.81 9.42
N GLU A 458 -5.01 -5.00 9.05
CA GLU A 458 -4.30 -6.25 9.30
C GLU A 458 -3.02 -6.37 8.47
N ASP A 459 -3.06 -5.96 7.20
CA ASP A 459 -1.88 -5.97 6.34
C ASP A 459 -0.81 -5.00 6.88
N ALA A 460 -1.19 -3.86 7.45
CA ALA A 460 -0.26 -2.98 8.14
C ALA A 460 0.41 -3.61 9.38
N ILE A 461 -0.33 -4.42 10.15
CA ILE A 461 0.22 -5.15 11.32
C ILE A 461 1.16 -6.27 10.88
N PHE A 462 0.78 -7.08 9.89
CA PHE A 462 1.68 -8.10 9.32
C PHE A 462 2.92 -7.45 8.70
N MET A 463 2.78 -6.32 8.00
CA MET A 463 3.92 -5.59 7.42
C MET A 463 4.84 -5.01 8.49
N GLU A 464 4.31 -4.51 9.61
CA GLU A 464 5.15 -4.13 10.75
C GLU A 464 5.91 -5.34 11.27
N ARG A 465 5.21 -6.40 11.68
CA ARG A 465 5.83 -7.58 12.28
C ARG A 465 6.93 -8.16 11.39
N ASN A 466 6.64 -8.35 10.10
CA ASN A 466 7.58 -8.96 9.18
C ASN A 466 8.72 -8.00 8.74
N SER A 467 8.69 -6.71 9.08
CA SER A 467 9.77 -5.76 8.73
C SER A 467 10.76 -5.49 9.87
N ARG A 468 10.63 -6.17 11.01
CA ARG A 468 11.48 -5.99 12.20
C ARG A 468 12.95 -6.36 11.95
N ASP A 469 13.20 -7.53 11.39
CA ASP A 469 14.52 -8.04 11.02
C ASP A 469 15.02 -7.52 9.65
N PHE A 470 14.34 -6.55 9.02
CA PHE A 470 14.65 -6.11 7.65
C PHE A 470 16.14 -5.77 7.43
N ILE A 471 16.77 -5.08 8.38
CA ILE A 471 18.18 -4.66 8.25
C ILE A 471 19.13 -5.87 8.29
N SER A 472 19.02 -6.71 9.32
CA SER A 472 19.86 -7.91 9.48
C SER A 472 19.63 -8.92 8.35
N ARG A 473 18.39 -9.00 7.85
CA ARG A 473 18.02 -9.75 6.65
C ARG A 473 18.69 -9.23 5.39
N ILE A 474 18.73 -7.91 5.15
CA ILE A 474 19.44 -7.34 4.00
C ILE A 474 20.94 -7.63 4.08
N ASP A 475 21.58 -7.49 5.25
CA ASP A 475 22.99 -7.86 5.40
C ASP A 475 23.23 -9.34 5.11
N ARG A 476 22.36 -10.24 5.59
CA ARG A 476 22.43 -11.68 5.27
C ARG A 476 22.22 -11.96 3.78
N ILE A 477 21.25 -11.30 3.14
CA ILE A 477 20.97 -11.42 1.70
C ILE A 477 22.19 -10.96 0.89
N ASN A 478 22.80 -9.83 1.26
CA ASN A 478 24.00 -9.30 0.60
C ASN A 478 25.16 -10.31 0.64
N ILE A 479 25.48 -10.83 1.82
CA ILE A 479 26.56 -11.84 2.02
C ILE A 479 26.26 -13.11 1.23
N ASN A 480 25.04 -13.63 1.31
CA ASN A 480 24.66 -14.85 0.60
C ASN A 480 24.69 -14.65 -0.92
N ALA A 481 24.23 -13.50 -1.42
CA ALA A 481 24.23 -13.19 -2.84
C ALA A 481 25.65 -13.05 -3.40
N GLU A 482 26.57 -12.41 -2.66
CA GLU A 482 27.99 -12.32 -3.03
C GLU A 482 28.62 -13.71 -3.12
N ALA A 483 28.47 -14.55 -2.09
CA ALA A 483 28.99 -15.91 -2.05
C ALA A 483 28.42 -16.81 -3.17
N ILE A 484 27.11 -16.70 -3.46
CA ILE A 484 26.47 -17.42 -4.57
C ILE A 484 27.03 -16.93 -5.92
N CYS A 485 27.25 -15.62 -6.08
CA CYS A 485 27.79 -15.07 -7.31
C CYS A 485 29.22 -15.53 -7.56
N ASP A 486 30.06 -15.58 -6.53
CA ASP A 486 31.44 -16.07 -6.67
C ASP A 486 31.50 -17.58 -6.93
N ALA A 487 30.64 -18.37 -6.28
CA ALA A 487 30.47 -19.78 -6.61
C ALA A 487 30.01 -20.00 -8.07
N LEU A 488 29.08 -19.18 -8.57
CA LEU A 488 28.60 -19.24 -9.96
C LEU A 488 29.65 -18.79 -10.98
N LYS A 489 30.52 -17.82 -10.66
CA LYS A 489 31.67 -17.43 -11.51
C LYS A 489 32.70 -18.56 -11.61
N ALA A 490 32.98 -19.24 -10.49
CA ALA A 490 33.96 -20.31 -10.41
C ALA A 490 33.47 -21.66 -10.99
N HIS A 491 32.16 -21.84 -11.14
CA HIS A 491 31.59 -23.10 -11.60
C HIS A 491 31.84 -23.35 -13.10
N PRO A 492 32.27 -24.54 -13.55
CA PRO A 492 32.61 -24.81 -14.97
C PRO A 492 31.45 -24.65 -15.98
N ARG A 493 30.20 -24.67 -15.53
CA ARG A 493 29.01 -24.37 -16.35
C ARG A 493 28.49 -22.93 -16.18
N GLY A 494 29.12 -22.15 -15.29
CA GLY A 494 28.86 -20.73 -15.17
C GLY A 494 29.28 -20.01 -16.45
N LYS A 495 28.54 -18.97 -16.82
CA LYS A 495 28.91 -18.04 -17.89
C LYS A 495 29.12 -16.67 -17.24
N PRO A 496 30.37 -16.33 -16.85
CA PRO A 496 30.65 -15.08 -16.12
C PRO A 496 30.09 -13.84 -16.84
N GLU A 497 30.18 -13.82 -18.18
CA GLU A 497 29.60 -12.79 -19.08
C GLU A 497 28.11 -12.49 -18.80
N SER A 498 27.36 -13.48 -18.33
CA SER A 498 25.91 -13.43 -18.16
C SER A 498 25.47 -13.22 -16.72
N LEU A 499 26.38 -13.40 -15.75
CA LEU A 499 26.08 -13.22 -14.34
C LEU A 499 25.97 -11.72 -14.03
N ARG A 500 24.79 -11.29 -13.61
CA ARG A 500 24.55 -9.91 -13.19
C ARG A 500 24.49 -9.84 -11.68
N TYR A 501 25.52 -9.24 -11.10
CA TYR A 501 25.57 -8.88 -9.69
C TYR A 501 26.30 -7.56 -9.57
N ARG A 502 25.77 -6.67 -8.72
CA ARG A 502 26.39 -5.38 -8.44
C ARG A 502 26.73 -5.34 -6.96
N ALA A 503 27.95 -5.78 -6.63
CA ALA A 503 28.54 -5.51 -5.34
C ALA A 503 28.52 -3.99 -5.12
N LEU A 504 27.88 -3.56 -4.03
CA LEU A 504 27.99 -2.19 -3.58
C LEU A 504 29.36 -2.05 -2.94
N PRO A 505 30.23 -1.13 -3.40
CA PRO A 505 31.53 -0.92 -2.79
C PRO A 505 31.36 -0.70 -1.28
N SER A 506 32.25 -1.25 -0.46
CA SER A 506 32.24 -1.00 0.99
C SER A 506 32.37 0.49 1.32
N SER A 507 32.97 1.29 0.43
CA SER A 507 33.02 2.76 0.48
C SER A 507 31.71 3.49 0.11
N ALA A 508 30.63 2.76 -0.22
CA ALA A 508 29.29 3.33 -0.42
C ALA A 508 28.40 3.17 0.83
N LYS A 509 28.88 2.47 1.87
CA LYS A 509 28.23 2.37 3.19
C LYS A 509 28.59 3.54 4.13
N SER A 510 29.57 4.38 3.76
CA SER A 510 30.09 5.50 4.57
C SER A 510 29.26 6.75 4.45
#